data_AF-W4UQT1-F1
#
_entry.id   AF-W4UQT1-F1
#
_cell.length_a   1.000
_cell.length_b   1.000
_cell.length_c   1.000
_cell.angle_alpha   90.00
_cell.angle_beta   90.00
_cell.angle_gamma   90.00
#
_symmetry.space_group_name_H-M   'P 1'
#
loop_
_entity.id
_entity.type
_entity.pdbx_description
1 polymer ?
#
loop_
_entity_poly.entity_id
_entity_poly.type
_entity_poly.pdbx_seq_one_letter_code
_entity_poly.pdbx_strand_id
1 'polypeptide(L)'
;MASRRNLKKNVNYITGELFAECLVNSAYVPGTDKEKADKLMCDILKFQNEFVSRISHTEPGNVKGFYKKFRSDFNAKVNEIIDAIAKLN
;
A
#
# COMPACT_ATOMS: atom_id res chain seq x y z
N MET A 1 15.49 -0.30 16.58
CA MET A 1 14.24 0.49 16.43
C MET A 1 14.25 1.43 15.22
N ALA A 2 15.36 2.09 14.89
CA ALA A 2 15.47 2.98 13.73
C ALA A 2 15.07 2.33 12.39
N SER A 3 15.44 1.07 12.16
CA SER A 3 15.07 0.33 10.94
C SER A 3 13.57 0.12 10.77
N ARG A 4 12.86 -0.27 11.85
CA ARG A 4 11.38 -0.43 11.83
C ARG A 4 10.68 0.91 11.60
N ARG A 5 11.17 1.98 12.21
CA ARG A 5 10.65 3.34 11.99
C ARG A 5 10.79 3.75 10.53
N ASN A 6 11.97 3.55 9.94
CA ASN A 6 12.20 3.87 8.53
C ASN A 6 11.35 2.99 7.60
N LEU A 7 11.20 1.70 7.91
CA LEU A 7 10.34 0.82 7.12
C LEU A 7 8.87 1.26 7.15
N LYS A 8 8.35 1.67 8.31
CA LYS A 8 6.99 2.24 8.41
C LYS A 8 6.84 3.53 7.60
N LYS A 9 7.85 4.41 7.63
CA LYS A 9 7.86 5.62 6.79
C LYS A 9 7.82 5.26 5.31
N ASN A 10 8.58 4.26 4.87
CA ASN A 10 8.58 3.83 3.48
C ASN A 10 7.22 3.24 3.06
N VAL A 11 6.59 2.41 3.91
CA VAL A 11 5.23 1.92 3.68
C VAL A 11 4.27 3.08 3.52
N ASN A 12 4.26 4.02 4.48
CA ASN A 12 3.39 5.19 4.44
C ASN A 12 3.61 6.07 3.21
N TYR A 13 4.87 6.25 2.81
CA TYR A 13 5.24 7.03 1.64
C TYR A 13 4.66 6.38 0.38
N ILE A 14 4.95 5.10 0.15
CA ILE A 14 4.49 4.38 -1.05
C ILE A 14 2.96 4.32 -1.10
N THR A 15 2.30 3.99 0.02
CA THR A 15 0.82 3.96 0.05
C THR A 15 0.22 5.34 -0.14
N GLY A 16 0.88 6.40 0.34
CA GLY A 16 0.47 7.79 0.15
C GLY A 16 0.52 8.21 -1.32
N GLU A 17 1.59 7.86 -2.03
CA GLU A 17 1.71 8.10 -3.48
C GLU A 17 0.61 7.36 -4.27
N LEU A 18 0.37 6.08 -3.96
CA LEU A 18 -0.71 5.30 -4.59
C LEU A 18 -2.10 5.90 -4.33
N PHE A 19 -2.34 6.38 -3.11
CA PHE A 19 -3.59 7.04 -2.75
C PHE A 19 -3.77 8.35 -3.52
N ALA A 20 -2.72 9.18 -3.58
CA ALA A 20 -2.74 10.44 -4.31
C ALA A 20 -3.00 10.23 -5.80
N GLU A 21 -2.37 9.23 -6.41
CA GLU A 21 -2.60 8.87 -7.82
C GLU A 21 -4.06 8.48 -8.07
N CYS A 22 -4.63 7.65 -7.21
CA CYS A 22 -6.04 7.25 -7.30
C CYS A 22 -6.99 8.45 -7.12
N LEU A 23 -6.69 9.35 -6.19
CA LEU A 23 -7.45 10.58 -5.95
C LEU A 23 -7.41 11.51 -7.16
N VAL A 24 -6.22 11.71 -7.75
CA VAL A 24 -6.03 12.55 -8.94
C VAL A 24 -6.80 11.98 -10.13
N ASN A 25 -6.75 10.66 -10.36
CA ASN A 25 -7.55 10.02 -11.40
C ASN A 25 -9.05 10.28 -11.18
N SER A 26 -9.58 9.99 -9.99
CA SER A 26 -11.00 10.20 -9.66
C SER A 26 -11.47 11.67 -9.81
N ALA A 27 -10.61 12.62 -9.46
CA ALA A 27 -10.94 14.05 -9.46
C ALA A 27 -10.82 14.71 -10.83
N TYR A 28 -9.86 14.29 -11.66
CA TYR A 28 -9.45 15.05 -12.85
C TYR A 28 -9.56 14.29 -14.17
N VAL A 29 -9.69 12.95 -14.17
CA VAL A 29 -9.81 12.17 -15.41
C VAL A 29 -11.29 11.95 -15.76
N PRO A 30 -11.78 12.48 -16.89
CA PRO A 30 -13.16 12.26 -17.32
C PRO A 30 -13.39 10.78 -17.68
N GLY A 31 -14.51 10.22 -17.22
CA GLY A 31 -14.87 8.82 -17.48
C GLY A 31 -14.39 7.84 -16.42
N THR A 32 -13.55 8.27 -15.46
CA THR A 32 -13.16 7.45 -14.33
C THR A 32 -14.35 7.04 -13.47
N ASP A 33 -14.41 5.75 -13.15
CA ASP A 33 -15.41 5.19 -12.24
C ASP A 33 -15.08 5.58 -10.79
N LYS A 34 -15.79 6.62 -10.31
CA LYS A 34 -15.57 7.19 -8.97
C LYS A 34 -15.81 6.19 -7.85
N GLU A 35 -16.82 5.30 -7.98
CA GLU A 35 -17.08 4.31 -6.94
C GLU A 35 -15.94 3.27 -6.85
N LYS A 36 -15.39 2.87 -8.00
CA LYS A 36 -14.21 1.99 -8.02
C LYS A 36 -12.98 2.69 -7.46
N ALA A 37 -12.77 3.97 -7.80
CA ALA A 37 -11.67 4.75 -7.25
C ALA A 37 -11.79 4.91 -5.73
N ASP A 38 -12.98 5.19 -5.20
CA ASP A 38 -13.23 5.33 -3.76
C ASP A 38 -12.98 4.01 -3.01
N LYS A 39 -13.43 2.88 -3.58
CA LYS A 39 -13.13 1.55 -3.04
C LYS A 39 -11.63 1.27 -3.04
N LEU A 40 -10.93 1.59 -4.12
CA LEU A 40 -9.48 1.40 -4.23
C LEU A 40 -8.71 2.27 -3.22
N MET A 41 -9.11 3.53 -3.04
CA MET A 41 -8.58 4.42 -2.00
C MET A 41 -8.77 3.83 -0.60
N CYS A 42 -9.95 3.30 -0.29
CA CYS A 42 -10.22 2.63 0.98
C CYS A 42 -9.34 1.38 1.19
N ASP A 43 -9.13 0.60 0.13
CA ASP A 43 -8.30 -0.60 0.21
C ASP A 43 -6.81 -0.27 0.36
N ILE A 44 -6.32 0.83 -0.22
CA ILE A 44 -4.98 1.37 0.03
C ILE A 44 -4.80 1.72 1.51
N LEU A 45 -5.79 2.35 2.15
CA LEU A 45 -5.74 2.68 3.59
C LEU A 45 -5.70 1.43 4.48
N LYS A 46 -6.50 0.41 4.14
CA LYS A 46 -6.48 -0.89 4.86
C LYS A 46 -5.12 -1.58 4.71
N PHE A 47 -4.60 -1.63 3.49
CA PHE A 47 -3.28 -2.17 3.16
C PHE A 47 -2.18 -1.46 3.94
N GLN A 48 -2.18 -0.13 3.98
CA GLN A 48 -1.23 0.66 4.77
C GLN A 48 -1.29 0.26 6.25
N ASN A 49 -2.48 0.24 6.85
CA ASN A 49 -2.66 -0.08 8.26
C ASN A 49 -2.17 -1.50 8.58
N GLU A 50 -2.51 -2.47 7.74
CA GLU A 50 -2.07 -3.85 7.87
C GLU A 50 -0.54 -3.96 7.89
N PHE A 51 0.15 -3.37 6.91
CA PHE A 51 1.60 -3.51 6.79
C PHE A 51 2.35 -2.72 7.87
N VAL A 52 1.84 -1.56 8.28
CA VAL A 52 2.39 -0.82 9.44
C VAL A 52 2.22 -1.63 10.73
N SER A 53 1.09 -2.29 10.92
CA SER A 53 0.83 -3.17 12.05
C SER A 53 1.76 -4.38 12.06
N ARG A 54 1.90 -5.09 10.92
CA ARG A 54 2.84 -6.22 10.75
C ARG A 54 4.26 -5.85 11.18
N ILE A 55 4.78 -4.67 10.81
CA ILE A 55 6.12 -4.22 11.23
C ILE A 55 6.23 -4.12 12.76
N SER A 56 5.17 -3.69 13.45
CA SER A 56 5.13 -3.59 14.91
C SER A 56 5.23 -4.95 15.60
N HIS A 57 4.69 -5.99 14.96
CA HIS A 57 4.61 -7.36 15.48
C HIS A 57 5.57 -8.29 14.72
N THR A 58 6.86 -7.90 14.65
CA THR A 58 7.90 -8.73 14.02
C THR A 58 8.03 -10.07 14.74
N GLU A 59 8.02 -11.18 13.99
CA GLU A 59 8.10 -12.53 14.53
C GLU A 59 9.44 -12.80 15.24
N PRO A 60 9.42 -13.19 16.53
CA PRO A 60 10.63 -13.57 17.25
C PRO A 60 11.16 -14.91 16.72
N GLY A 61 12.48 -15.07 16.64
CA GLY A 61 13.12 -16.32 16.20
C GLY A 61 13.35 -16.46 14.68
N ASN A 62 12.63 -15.74 13.82
CA ASN A 62 12.85 -15.76 12.36
C ASN A 62 12.77 -14.37 11.70
N VAL A 63 13.54 -13.42 12.23
CA VAL A 63 13.50 -12.01 11.78
C VAL A 63 13.84 -11.86 10.27
N LYS A 64 14.81 -12.64 9.78
CA LYS A 64 15.22 -12.59 8.36
C LYS A 64 14.13 -13.11 7.43
N GLY A 65 13.52 -14.25 7.77
CA GLY A 65 12.40 -14.83 7.02
C GLY A 65 11.20 -13.92 7.02
N PHE A 66 10.86 -13.36 8.18
CA PHE A 66 9.78 -12.38 8.35
C PHE A 66 9.92 -11.21 7.37
N TYR A 67 11.07 -10.51 7.37
CA TYR A 67 11.25 -9.34 6.51
C TYR A 67 11.45 -9.68 5.03
N LYS A 68 11.84 -10.92 4.68
CA LYS A 68 11.84 -11.38 3.29
C LYS A 68 10.40 -11.55 2.79
N LYS A 69 9.56 -12.25 3.57
CA LYS A 69 8.14 -12.44 3.25
C LYS A 69 7.38 -11.12 3.24
N PHE A 70 7.58 -10.27 4.25
CA PHE A 70 6.99 -8.94 4.32
C PHE A 70 7.18 -8.13 3.04
N ARG A 71 8.42 -8.09 2.51
CA ARG A 71 8.71 -7.36 1.26
C ARG A 71 8.04 -7.99 0.05
N SER A 72 8.03 -9.32 -0.02
CA SER A 72 7.34 -10.04 -1.10
C SER A 72 5.84 -9.73 -1.10
N ASP A 73 5.19 -9.86 0.06
CA ASP A 73 3.75 -9.58 0.23
C ASP A 73 3.45 -8.10 -0.07
N PHE A 74 4.29 -7.18 0.41
CA PHE A 74 4.10 -5.74 0.20
C PHE A 74 4.20 -5.38 -1.28
N ASN A 75 5.24 -5.86 -1.97
CA ASN A 75 5.44 -5.59 -3.38
C ASN A 75 4.34 -6.21 -4.25
N ALA A 76 3.90 -7.43 -3.93
CA ALA A 76 2.77 -8.05 -4.62
C ALA A 76 1.51 -7.17 -4.50
N LYS A 77 1.23 -6.68 -3.30
CA LYS A 77 0.05 -5.84 -3.07
C LYS A 77 0.14 -4.46 -3.72
N VAL A 78 1.33 -3.86 -3.73
CA VAL A 78 1.59 -2.61 -4.48
C VAL A 78 1.31 -2.82 -5.97
N ASN A 79 1.81 -3.91 -6.56
CA ASN A 79 1.57 -4.21 -7.97
C ASN A 79 0.08 -4.42 -8.28
N GLU A 80 -0.64 -5.14 -7.43
CA GLU A 80 -2.10 -5.30 -7.57
C GLU A 80 -2.83 -3.94 -7.56
N ILE A 81 -2.41 -3.02 -6.68
CA ILE A 81 -2.99 -1.67 -6.62
C ILE A 81 -2.66 -0.87 -7.89
N ILE A 82 -1.40 -0.91 -8.36
CA ILE A 82 -1.00 -0.24 -9.61
C ILE A 82 -1.83 -0.76 -10.79
N ASP A 83 -2.00 -2.07 -10.91
CA ASP A 83 -2.82 -2.69 -11.96
C ASP A 83 -4.30 -2.29 -11.85
N ALA A 84 -4.80 -2.09 -10.62
CA ALA A 84 -6.17 -1.62 -10.40
C ALA A 84 -6.33 -0.13 -10.78
N ILE A 85 -5.36 0.73 -10.43
CA ILE A 85 -5.34 2.14 -10.86
C ILE A 85 -5.32 2.23 -12.39
N ALA A 86 -4.50 1.42 -13.06
CA ALA A 86 -4.40 1.41 -14.52
C ALA A 86 -5.71 1.02 -15.22
N LYS A 87 -6.64 0.35 -14.51
CA LYS A 87 -7.96 -0.09 -15.01
C LYS A 87 -9.10 0.84 -14.60
N LEU A 88 -8.81 1.97 -13.95
CA LEU A 88 -9.82 2.99 -13.62
C LEU A 88 -10.27 3.79 -14.85
N ASN A 89 -9.51 3.71 -15.94
CA ASN A 89 -9.72 4.43 -17.21
C ASN A 89 -9.93 3.45 -18.37
#